data_AF-A0A397FW99-F1
#
_entry.id   AF-A0A397FW99-F1
#
_cell.length_a   1.000
_cell.length_b   1.000
_cell.length_c   1.000
_cell.angle_alpha   90.00
_cell.angle_beta   90.00
_cell.angle_gamma   90.00
#
_symmetry.space_group_name_H-M   'P 1'
#
loop_
_entity.id
_entity.type
_entity.pdbx_description
1 polymer ?
#
loop_
_entity_poly.entity_id
_entity_poly.type
_entity_poly.pdbx_seq_one_letter_code
_entity_poly.pdbx_strand_id
1 'polypeptide(L)'
;MYKCLKCQKSASTFDNCQHCPECYKQDPEAARIKFEQSQQQQERNSMINAQQWLQENFPTPESKKAVKILAIRDGGGIPMDTGLTSEEINMVNLTGEMDLNDFPNLEKFVLSSLTGQKVNLIKSEKLTKLTQIHLNNCPELTFADFSHCSELSWILVRNCPKLKFFTFLDAWKQEIQNLKTQLTEYENQESSASMPGSWNETTSDPSEPLNTKIQRKKQELANLRTGSKKSTAPLRKEIELLEKIQTLENQIQTHTQKEANYQQQIRQKEQQITAKQEQLTRLQEARNQAETTLNNTITGLNQQIENLKKTKQEDKDKLTQELTNLHTNSEQTITNLRQEITQLTNTSKREKEALQKQVNQLQIDLKTKTESEKQLQEQKKVLEKQLKDLEKEKKDTKERLLKERQEALQEWEKEKTNLEKQITQLSQENTTKEKTIKENKTAHSQELTKQQQKLKDTESQLTQQIQELKNTLEAKEQEFSSQTTEFTSHKNQTNEQLLANQTELTRKQKELTKLRLEIVSLQSQLKKVKVKPKKKTAPPSATPINPWLLGTILVVVIGGLWLIERRKK
;
A
#
# COMPACT_ATOMS: atom_id res chain seq x y z
N MET A 1 -54.38 18.87 11.22
CA MET A 1 -53.31 18.14 10.50
C MET A 1 -52.58 19.10 9.57
N TYR A 2 -51.40 19.58 9.93
CA TYR A 2 -50.51 20.29 8.99
C TYR A 2 -49.44 19.29 8.51
N LYS A 3 -49.35 19.07 7.19
CA LYS A 3 -48.36 18.14 6.60
C LYS A 3 -47.02 18.84 6.43
N CYS A 4 -45.96 18.29 7.03
CA CYS A 4 -44.60 18.79 6.84
C CYS A 4 -44.10 18.50 5.42
N LEU A 5 -43.84 19.55 4.64
CA LEU A 5 -43.56 19.48 3.20
C LEU A 5 -42.09 19.18 2.84
N LYS A 6 -41.23 18.81 3.81
CA LYS A 6 -39.78 18.60 3.58
C LYS A 6 -39.34 17.14 3.38
N CYS A 7 -40.19 16.14 3.64
CA CYS A 7 -39.78 14.72 3.57
C CYS A 7 -40.00 14.04 2.19
N GLN A 8 -40.27 14.78 1.12
CA GLN A 8 -40.75 14.21 -0.16
C GLN A 8 -39.64 13.94 -1.21
N LYS A 9 -38.41 13.59 -0.79
CA LYS A 9 -37.31 13.20 -1.70
C LYS A 9 -36.40 12.08 -1.14
N SER A 10 -36.99 10.93 -0.78
CA SER A 10 -36.26 9.64 -0.65
C SER A 10 -37.23 8.47 -0.45
N ALA A 11 -37.94 8.08 -1.50
CA ALA A 11 -38.85 6.94 -1.48
C ALA A 11 -38.10 5.62 -1.79
N SER A 12 -37.32 5.10 -0.84
CA SER A 12 -36.75 3.74 -0.91
C SER A 12 -36.11 3.27 0.41
N THR A 13 -36.89 3.21 1.50
CA THR A 13 -36.80 2.26 2.64
C THR A 13 -37.75 2.73 3.74
N PHE A 14 -38.91 2.09 3.84
CA PHE A 14 -39.95 2.43 4.81
C PHE A 14 -39.79 1.54 6.06
N ASP A 15 -38.79 1.78 6.90
CA ASP A 15 -38.63 0.98 8.15
C ASP A 15 -37.80 1.63 9.28
N ASN A 16 -37.35 2.89 9.18
CA ASN A 16 -36.50 3.47 10.24
C ASN A 16 -36.75 4.95 10.52
N CYS A 17 -37.99 5.28 10.90
CA CYS A 17 -38.42 6.65 11.25
C CYS A 17 -38.92 6.77 12.71
N GLN A 18 -38.29 6.06 13.65
CA GLN A 18 -38.62 6.12 15.08
C GLN A 18 -37.87 7.20 15.88
N HIS A 19 -36.84 7.83 15.31
CA HIS A 19 -35.98 8.79 16.01
C HIS A 19 -35.93 10.15 15.29
N CYS A 20 -37.05 10.87 15.29
CA CYS A 20 -37.11 12.27 14.87
C CYS A 20 -37.32 13.17 16.11
N PRO A 21 -36.27 13.86 16.63
CA PRO A 21 -36.36 14.64 17.86
C PRO A 21 -37.36 15.81 17.80
N GLU A 22 -37.67 16.32 16.60
CA GLU A 22 -38.59 17.45 16.42
C GLU A 22 -40.08 17.10 16.56
N CYS A 23 -40.44 15.80 16.59
CA CYS A 23 -41.83 15.36 16.75
C CYS A 23 -42.27 15.21 18.21
N TYR A 24 -41.35 15.21 19.19
CA TYR A 24 -41.64 15.09 20.62
C TYR A 24 -41.61 16.43 21.35
N LYS A 25 -42.43 17.38 20.89
CA LYS A 25 -42.97 18.44 21.75
C LYS A 25 -44.38 18.06 22.21
N GLN A 26 -44.48 16.92 22.90
CA GLN A 26 -45.63 16.71 23.78
C GLN A 26 -45.42 17.56 25.02
N ASP A 27 -46.40 18.40 25.29
CA ASP A 27 -46.47 19.25 26.47
C ASP A 27 -46.28 18.39 27.75
N PRO A 28 -45.24 18.66 28.58
CA PRO A 28 -45.00 17.93 29.82
C PRO A 28 -46.20 17.98 30.78
N GLU A 29 -46.99 19.06 30.73
CA GLU A 29 -48.20 19.21 31.54
C GLU A 29 -49.30 18.28 31.05
N ALA A 30 -49.52 18.17 29.73
CA ALA A 30 -50.45 17.20 29.14
C ALA A 30 -50.02 15.75 29.40
N ALA A 31 -48.72 15.43 29.39
CA ALA A 31 -48.21 14.10 29.73
C ALA A 31 -48.44 13.77 31.22
N ARG A 32 -48.20 14.72 32.11
CA ARG A 32 -48.48 14.60 33.55
C ARG A 32 -49.97 14.43 33.83
N ILE A 33 -50.83 15.24 33.22
CA ILE A 33 -52.29 15.11 33.33
C ILE A 33 -52.77 13.74 32.85
N LYS A 34 -52.22 13.21 31.75
CA LYS A 34 -52.53 11.85 31.29
C LYS A 34 -52.11 10.77 32.27
N PHE A 35 -50.93 10.92 32.90
CA PHE A 35 -50.46 9.98 33.92
C PHE A 35 -51.34 10.03 35.17
N GLU A 36 -51.64 11.21 35.69
CA GLU A 36 -52.55 11.43 36.83
C GLU A 36 -53.97 10.89 36.53
N GLN A 37 -54.50 11.10 35.31
CA GLN A 37 -55.77 10.51 34.87
C GLN A 37 -55.71 8.98 34.77
N SER A 38 -54.61 8.40 34.28
CA SER A 38 -54.46 6.94 34.20
C SER A 38 -54.35 6.29 35.58
N GLN A 39 -53.66 6.92 36.53
CA GLN A 39 -53.61 6.50 37.94
C GLN A 39 -55.01 6.56 38.56
N GLN A 40 -55.73 7.68 38.44
CA GLN A 40 -57.11 7.80 38.95
C GLN A 40 -58.12 6.86 38.29
N GLN A 41 -57.86 6.39 37.06
CA GLN A 41 -58.67 5.38 36.38
C GLN A 41 -58.34 3.97 36.91
N GLN A 42 -57.05 3.67 37.13
CA GLN A 42 -56.59 2.39 37.67
C GLN A 42 -56.97 2.21 39.15
N GLU A 43 -56.89 3.26 39.95
CA GLU A 43 -57.42 3.30 41.33
C GLU A 43 -58.93 3.05 41.35
N ARG A 44 -59.70 3.69 40.46
CA ARG A 44 -61.16 3.47 40.37
C ARG A 44 -61.54 2.03 40.01
N ASN A 45 -60.74 1.36 39.18
CA ASN A 45 -60.94 -0.05 38.82
C ASN A 45 -60.48 -1.04 39.91
N SER A 46 -59.92 -0.56 41.02
CA SER A 46 -59.37 -1.36 42.13
C SER A 46 -60.25 -1.33 43.39
N MET A 47 -61.29 -0.49 43.43
CA MET A 47 -62.12 -0.32 44.64
C MET A 47 -63.26 -1.34 44.69
N ILE A 48 -63.40 -2.02 45.83
CA ILE A 48 -64.48 -3.00 46.07
C ILE A 48 -65.65 -2.31 46.78
N ASN A 49 -66.90 -2.69 46.47
CA ASN A 49 -68.05 -2.17 47.21
C ASN A 49 -68.00 -2.65 48.68
N ALA A 50 -68.17 -1.72 49.63
CA ALA A 50 -68.04 -2.01 51.05
C ALA A 50 -69.00 -3.10 51.56
N GLN A 51 -70.26 -3.08 51.12
CA GLN A 51 -71.23 -4.09 51.50
C GLN A 51 -70.99 -5.44 50.84
N GLN A 52 -70.62 -5.45 49.56
CA GLN A 52 -70.25 -6.68 48.85
C GLN A 52 -69.05 -7.35 49.55
N TRP A 53 -68.03 -6.58 49.91
CA TRP A 53 -66.87 -7.09 50.63
C TRP A 53 -67.23 -7.73 51.98
N LEU A 54 -68.14 -7.12 52.75
CA LEU A 54 -68.65 -7.72 53.99
C LEU A 54 -69.41 -9.04 53.75
N GLN A 55 -70.13 -9.16 52.65
CA GLN A 55 -70.85 -10.38 52.28
C GLN A 55 -69.90 -11.50 51.79
N GLU A 56 -68.83 -11.15 51.09
CA GLU A 56 -67.84 -12.10 50.59
C GLU A 56 -66.95 -12.66 51.71
N ASN A 57 -66.55 -11.83 52.67
CA ASN A 57 -65.69 -12.26 53.79
C ASN A 57 -66.50 -12.88 54.94
N PHE A 58 -67.75 -12.45 55.15
CA PHE A 58 -68.63 -12.98 56.20
C PHE A 58 -69.95 -13.50 55.61
N PRO A 59 -69.94 -14.58 54.82
CA PRO A 59 -71.11 -15.04 54.07
C PRO A 59 -72.21 -15.67 54.95
N THR A 60 -71.91 -16.08 56.18
CA THR A 60 -72.87 -16.75 57.08
C THR A 60 -73.25 -15.90 58.29
N PRO A 61 -74.49 -16.00 58.81
CA PRO A 61 -74.88 -15.36 60.06
C PRO A 61 -73.97 -15.73 61.24
N GLU A 62 -73.44 -16.95 61.26
CA GLU A 62 -72.55 -17.48 62.29
C GLU A 62 -71.18 -16.78 62.25
N SER A 63 -70.60 -16.60 61.06
CA SER A 63 -69.35 -15.83 60.89
C SER A 63 -69.52 -14.38 61.36
N LYS A 64 -70.61 -13.70 60.97
CA LYS A 64 -70.88 -12.33 61.40
C LYS A 64 -71.12 -12.19 62.92
N LYS A 65 -71.77 -13.18 63.55
CA LYS A 65 -71.94 -13.23 65.02
C LYS A 65 -70.63 -13.46 65.77
N ALA A 66 -69.62 -14.07 65.15
CA ALA A 66 -68.33 -14.33 65.80
C ALA A 66 -67.43 -13.08 65.85
N VAL A 67 -67.62 -12.11 64.96
CA VAL A 67 -66.80 -10.89 64.89
C VAL A 67 -67.04 -9.99 66.10
N LYS A 68 -66.00 -9.83 66.92
CA LYS A 68 -65.90 -8.82 67.98
C LYS A 68 -65.12 -7.57 67.57
N ILE A 69 -64.15 -7.73 66.68
CA ILE A 69 -63.30 -6.65 66.18
C ILE A 69 -63.28 -6.73 64.66
N LEU A 70 -63.76 -5.67 63.99
CA LEU A 70 -63.68 -5.51 62.54
C LEU A 70 -62.71 -4.38 62.24
N ALA A 71 -61.57 -4.71 61.63
CA ALA A 71 -60.52 -3.75 61.32
C ALA A 71 -60.10 -3.84 59.86
N ILE A 72 -60.36 -2.76 59.12
CA ILE A 72 -60.10 -2.62 57.69
C ILE A 72 -59.02 -1.53 57.54
N ARG A 73 -57.82 -1.92 57.10
CA ARG A 73 -56.64 -1.06 57.04
C ARG A 73 -55.86 -1.23 55.74
N ASP A 74 -55.36 -0.13 55.18
CA ASP A 74 -54.28 -0.16 54.19
C ASP A 74 -52.91 -0.05 54.84
N GLY A 75 -52.01 -0.97 54.46
CA GLY A 75 -50.67 -1.09 55.01
C GLY A 75 -50.65 -1.86 56.33
N GLY A 76 -49.92 -2.98 56.36
CA GLY A 76 -49.81 -3.85 57.53
C GLY A 76 -49.18 -3.15 58.73
N GLY A 77 -50.01 -2.58 59.60
CA GLY A 77 -49.63 -2.13 60.93
C GLY A 77 -49.77 -3.29 61.92
N ILE A 78 -48.74 -3.50 62.75
CA ILE A 78 -48.68 -4.57 63.77
C ILE A 78 -49.93 -4.49 64.67
N PRO A 79 -50.60 -5.62 64.99
CA PRO A 79 -51.75 -5.62 65.88
C PRO A 79 -51.36 -5.07 67.27
N MET A 80 -52.21 -4.21 67.84
CA MET A 80 -52.16 -3.96 69.27
C MET A 80 -52.78 -5.15 70.00
N ASP A 81 -51.97 -5.76 70.85
CA ASP A 81 -52.25 -6.96 71.63
C ASP A 81 -53.64 -6.94 72.29
N THR A 82 -54.58 -7.65 71.67
CA THR A 82 -55.95 -7.85 72.15
C THR A 82 -56.35 -9.28 71.80
N GLY A 83 -56.30 -10.18 72.79
CA GLY A 83 -56.46 -11.64 72.65
C GLY A 83 -57.88 -12.12 72.29
N LEU A 84 -58.44 -11.58 71.21
CA LEU A 84 -59.70 -11.98 70.59
C LEU A 84 -59.41 -12.36 69.13
N THR A 85 -60.32 -13.07 68.47
CA THR A 85 -60.20 -13.43 67.04
C THR A 85 -60.31 -12.18 66.16
N SER A 86 -59.19 -11.49 65.96
CA SER A 86 -59.08 -10.33 65.08
C SER A 86 -58.85 -10.77 63.64
N GLU A 87 -59.91 -10.76 62.83
CA GLU A 87 -59.77 -10.81 61.38
C GLU A 87 -59.36 -9.42 60.87
N GLU A 88 -58.09 -9.07 61.07
CA GLU A 88 -57.45 -7.90 60.47
C GLU A 88 -57.18 -8.18 58.98
N ILE A 89 -58.09 -7.76 58.11
CA ILE A 89 -57.94 -7.94 56.67
C ILE A 89 -57.26 -6.69 56.09
N ASN A 90 -56.00 -6.87 55.70
CA ASN A 90 -55.15 -5.81 55.17
C ASN A 90 -55.38 -5.61 53.66
N MET A 91 -55.32 -4.35 53.21
CA MET A 91 -55.26 -3.91 51.80
C MET A 91 -56.55 -4.06 50.98
N VAL A 92 -57.63 -3.38 51.38
CA VAL A 92 -58.78 -3.15 50.49
C VAL A 92 -59.25 -1.69 50.55
N ASN A 93 -59.25 -1.05 49.39
CA ASN A 93 -59.90 0.23 49.16
C ASN A 93 -61.40 0.00 48.92
N LEU A 94 -62.24 0.46 49.85
CA LEU A 94 -63.69 0.29 49.83
C LEU A 94 -64.41 1.54 49.34
N THR A 95 -65.56 1.33 48.71
CA THR A 95 -66.44 2.37 48.19
C THR A 95 -67.93 2.09 48.44
N GLY A 96 -68.74 3.14 48.58
CA GLY A 96 -70.19 3.05 48.75
C GLY A 96 -70.64 2.87 50.21
N GLU A 97 -71.83 2.30 50.41
CA GLU A 97 -72.44 2.14 51.74
C GLU A 97 -71.91 0.90 52.46
N MET A 98 -71.79 1.00 53.79
CA MET A 98 -71.42 -0.11 54.68
C MET A 98 -72.48 -0.30 55.76
N ASP A 99 -73.10 -1.48 55.81
CA ASP A 99 -74.10 -1.85 56.81
C ASP A 99 -73.51 -2.89 57.78
N LEU A 100 -73.30 -2.45 59.02
CA LEU A 100 -72.73 -3.27 60.10
C LEU A 100 -73.81 -3.95 60.97
N ASN A 101 -75.09 -3.76 60.68
CA ASN A 101 -76.20 -4.25 61.52
C ASN A 101 -76.26 -5.78 61.68
N ASP A 102 -75.57 -6.53 60.81
CA ASP A 102 -75.49 -7.99 60.88
C ASP A 102 -74.42 -8.52 61.86
N PHE A 103 -73.64 -7.64 62.52
CA PHE A 103 -72.53 -8.00 63.41
C PHE A 103 -72.88 -7.72 64.91
N PRO A 104 -73.85 -8.43 65.52
CA PRO A 104 -74.44 -8.07 66.83
C PRO A 104 -73.49 -8.20 68.04
N ASN A 105 -72.28 -8.72 67.84
CA ASN A 105 -71.24 -8.83 68.88
C ASN A 105 -70.05 -7.89 68.62
N LEU A 106 -70.16 -6.95 67.68
CA LEU A 106 -69.07 -6.04 67.34
C LEU A 106 -68.78 -5.06 68.49
N GLU A 107 -67.64 -5.24 69.14
CA GLU A 107 -67.14 -4.43 70.26
C GLU A 107 -66.23 -3.29 69.76
N LYS A 108 -65.58 -3.46 68.60
CA LYS A 108 -64.65 -2.48 68.02
C LYS A 108 -64.71 -2.44 66.50
N PHE A 109 -64.82 -1.22 65.95
CA PHE A 109 -64.78 -0.97 64.52
C PHE A 109 -63.62 -0.03 64.15
N VAL A 110 -62.82 -0.41 63.15
CA VAL A 110 -61.71 0.39 62.62
C VAL A 110 -61.78 0.43 61.09
N LEU A 111 -61.93 1.64 60.54
CA LEU A 111 -61.84 1.91 59.11
C LEU A 111 -60.73 2.95 58.88
N SER A 112 -59.64 2.52 58.26
CA SER A 112 -58.47 3.37 57.99
C SER A 112 -57.89 3.10 56.61
N SER A 113 -57.40 4.14 55.93
CA SER A 113 -56.66 3.99 54.67
C SER A 113 -55.55 5.02 54.55
N LEU A 114 -54.49 4.69 53.82
CA LEU A 114 -53.48 5.65 53.39
C LEU A 114 -53.91 6.41 52.13
N THR A 115 -54.62 5.74 51.22
CA THR A 115 -55.14 6.29 49.94
C THR A 115 -56.50 6.97 50.04
N GLY A 116 -57.26 6.68 51.10
CA GLY A 116 -58.54 7.30 51.44
C GLY A 116 -59.74 6.41 51.12
N GLN A 117 -60.49 5.99 52.16
CA GLN A 117 -61.68 5.17 51.98
C GLN A 117 -62.83 6.00 51.37
N LYS A 118 -63.47 5.48 50.31
CA LYS A 118 -64.65 6.11 49.66
C LYS A 118 -65.97 5.52 50.17
N VAL A 119 -65.95 5.02 51.39
CA VAL A 119 -67.18 4.67 52.11
C VAL A 119 -67.93 5.97 52.40
N ASN A 120 -69.15 6.10 51.88
CA ASN A 120 -69.93 7.35 51.96
C ASN A 120 -70.93 7.37 53.13
N LEU A 121 -71.32 6.18 53.60
CA LEU A 121 -72.34 5.94 54.63
C LEU A 121 -71.98 4.72 55.48
N ILE A 122 -72.11 4.81 56.80
CA ILE A 122 -72.01 3.67 57.72
C ILE A 122 -73.30 3.57 58.55
N LYS A 123 -73.93 2.38 58.55
CA LYS A 123 -75.15 2.07 59.33
C LYS A 123 -74.80 1.14 60.49
N SER A 124 -75.26 1.45 61.70
CA SER A 124 -74.94 0.67 62.92
C SER A 124 -76.06 0.57 63.97
N GLU A 125 -77.31 0.82 63.58
CA GLU A 125 -78.51 0.84 64.43
C GLU A 125 -78.66 -0.34 65.43
N LYS A 126 -78.12 -1.52 65.10
CA LYS A 126 -78.20 -2.75 65.93
C LYS A 126 -76.95 -3.04 66.77
N LEU A 127 -75.92 -2.19 66.73
CA LEU A 127 -74.63 -2.43 67.39
C LEU A 127 -74.58 -1.99 68.86
N THR A 128 -75.36 -2.66 69.71
CA THR A 128 -75.47 -2.29 71.14
C THR A 128 -74.17 -2.44 71.95
N LYS A 129 -73.26 -3.33 71.54
CA LYS A 129 -71.99 -3.64 72.22
C LYS A 129 -70.77 -2.85 71.74
N LEU A 130 -70.95 -1.92 70.80
CA LEU A 130 -69.82 -1.22 70.18
C LEU A 130 -69.22 -0.21 71.16
N THR A 131 -68.00 -0.49 71.62
CA THR A 131 -67.28 0.33 72.61
C THR A 131 -66.26 1.29 72.00
N GLN A 132 -65.71 0.96 70.83
CA GLN A 132 -64.60 1.69 70.19
C GLN A 132 -64.80 1.88 68.69
N ILE A 133 -64.64 3.11 68.21
CA ILE A 133 -64.71 3.49 66.79
C ILE A 133 -63.47 4.24 66.36
N HIS A 134 -62.86 3.83 65.25
CA HIS A 134 -61.78 4.56 64.58
C HIS A 134 -62.13 4.79 63.11
N LEU A 135 -62.29 6.05 62.70
CA LEU A 135 -62.48 6.43 61.30
C LEU A 135 -61.32 7.34 60.89
N ASN A 136 -60.44 6.86 60.02
CA ASN A 136 -59.24 7.59 59.63
C ASN A 136 -59.14 7.67 58.11
N ASN A 137 -59.04 8.90 57.59
CA ASN A 137 -58.91 9.17 56.16
C ASN A 137 -60.07 8.61 55.33
N CYS A 138 -61.30 9.00 55.68
CA CYS A 138 -62.52 8.67 54.95
C CYS A 138 -63.07 9.94 54.27
N PRO A 139 -62.48 10.42 53.16
CA PRO A 139 -62.79 11.72 52.54
C PRO A 139 -64.21 11.83 51.98
N GLU A 140 -64.88 10.71 51.70
CA GLU A 140 -66.25 10.69 51.17
C GLU A 140 -67.31 10.33 52.20
N LEU A 141 -66.92 9.97 53.42
CA LEU A 141 -67.87 9.62 54.48
C LEU A 141 -68.67 10.86 54.88
N THR A 142 -69.97 10.84 54.59
CA THR A 142 -70.89 11.94 54.86
C THR A 142 -71.66 11.76 56.16
N PHE A 143 -71.97 10.52 56.51
CA PHE A 143 -72.81 10.16 57.64
C PHE A 143 -72.36 8.81 58.20
N ALA A 144 -72.33 8.72 59.52
CA ALA A 144 -72.10 7.49 60.26
C ALA A 144 -72.86 7.62 61.58
N ASP A 145 -73.95 6.87 61.72
CA ASP A 145 -74.81 6.93 62.90
C ASP A 145 -74.46 5.79 63.84
N PHE A 146 -74.10 6.16 65.07
CA PHE A 146 -73.77 5.28 66.19
C PHE A 146 -74.59 5.63 67.44
N SER A 147 -75.71 6.36 67.29
CA SER A 147 -76.57 6.81 68.39
C SER A 147 -77.16 5.66 69.22
N HIS A 148 -77.29 4.47 68.63
CA HIS A 148 -77.74 3.25 69.28
C HIS A 148 -76.63 2.43 69.98
N CYS A 149 -75.37 2.85 69.89
CA CYS A 149 -74.23 2.19 70.52
C CYS A 149 -74.06 2.66 71.98
N SER A 150 -74.90 2.17 72.89
CA SER A 150 -74.94 2.63 74.29
C SER A 150 -73.65 2.42 75.09
N GLU A 151 -72.79 1.48 74.67
CA GLU A 151 -71.50 1.17 75.33
C GLU A 151 -70.31 1.95 74.72
N LEU A 152 -70.55 2.85 73.78
CA LEU A 152 -69.54 3.58 73.02
C LEU A 152 -68.78 4.59 73.88
N SER A 153 -67.60 4.17 74.36
CA SER A 153 -66.75 4.96 75.26
C SER A 153 -65.60 5.69 74.54
N TRP A 154 -65.26 5.28 73.31
CA TRP A 154 -64.15 5.89 72.57
C TRP A 154 -64.41 6.05 71.07
N ILE A 155 -64.22 7.27 70.58
CA ILE A 155 -64.37 7.63 69.17
C ILE A 155 -63.12 8.39 68.73
N LEU A 156 -62.45 7.90 67.69
CA LEU A 156 -61.33 8.56 67.03
C LEU A 156 -61.69 8.83 65.57
N VAL A 157 -61.87 10.10 65.20
CA VAL A 157 -62.07 10.51 63.81
C VAL A 157 -60.94 11.43 63.35
N ARG A 158 -60.33 11.11 62.20
CA ARG A 158 -59.24 11.88 61.58
C ARG A 158 -59.45 11.92 60.06
N ASN A 159 -59.19 13.06 59.44
CA ASN A 159 -59.25 13.24 57.98
C ASN A 159 -60.56 12.77 57.33
N CYS A 160 -61.70 13.04 57.97
CA CYS A 160 -63.06 12.77 57.45
C CYS A 160 -63.81 14.10 57.20
N PRO A 161 -63.37 14.96 56.26
CA PRO A 161 -63.84 16.35 56.12
C PRO A 161 -65.31 16.51 55.75
N LYS A 162 -65.95 15.48 55.19
CA LYS A 162 -67.38 15.50 54.84
C LYS A 162 -68.29 14.93 55.93
N LEU A 163 -67.73 14.31 56.98
CA LEU A 163 -68.53 13.63 58.01
C LEU A 163 -69.26 14.67 58.84
N LYS A 164 -70.57 14.77 58.63
CA LYS A 164 -71.46 15.53 59.49
C LYS A 164 -71.73 14.72 60.74
N PHE A 165 -70.86 14.88 61.74
CA PHE A 165 -71.21 14.53 63.12
C PHE A 165 -72.53 15.22 63.48
N PHE A 166 -73.56 14.44 63.82
CA PHE A 166 -74.86 15.00 64.17
C PHE A 166 -75.45 14.38 65.45
N THR A 167 -76.35 15.15 66.04
CA THR A 167 -77.25 14.88 67.18
C THR A 167 -76.68 14.55 68.56
N PHE A 168 -75.79 13.58 68.80
CA PHE A 168 -75.48 13.17 70.19
C PHE A 168 -74.96 14.33 71.07
N LEU A 169 -74.00 15.10 70.56
CA LEU A 169 -73.45 16.28 71.25
C LEU A 169 -74.47 17.42 71.39
N ASP A 170 -75.46 17.53 70.50
CA ASP A 170 -76.46 18.60 70.55
C ASP A 170 -77.67 18.21 71.42
N ALA A 171 -78.03 16.94 71.47
CA ALA A 171 -78.94 16.36 72.47
C ALA A 171 -78.34 16.50 73.88
N TRP A 172 -77.07 16.15 74.07
CA TRP A 172 -76.37 16.39 75.35
C TRP A 172 -76.24 17.86 75.71
N LYS A 173 -76.04 18.78 74.75
CA LYS A 173 -76.11 20.23 75.03
C LYS A 173 -77.52 20.65 75.45
N GLN A 174 -78.57 20.15 74.81
CA GLN A 174 -79.95 20.43 75.22
C GLN A 174 -80.25 19.88 76.62
N GLU A 175 -79.82 18.66 76.92
CA GLU A 175 -80.02 18.04 78.24
C GLU A 175 -79.22 18.76 79.33
N ILE A 176 -77.97 19.16 79.08
CA ILE A 176 -77.18 20.00 79.98
C ILE A 176 -77.85 21.37 80.20
N GLN A 177 -78.47 21.98 79.18
CA GLN A 177 -79.21 23.23 79.35
C GLN A 177 -80.49 23.00 80.16
N ASN A 178 -81.22 21.91 79.93
CA ASN A 178 -82.42 21.56 80.67
C ASN A 178 -82.10 21.32 82.17
N LEU A 179 -81.02 20.60 82.47
CA LEU A 179 -80.53 20.38 83.83
C LEU A 179 -80.07 21.70 84.50
N LYS A 180 -79.44 22.62 83.76
CA LYS A 180 -79.09 23.95 84.28
C LYS A 180 -80.32 24.79 84.60
N THR A 181 -81.34 24.74 83.76
CA THR A 181 -82.62 25.42 84.02
C THR A 181 -83.28 24.87 85.29
N GLN A 182 -83.36 23.55 85.43
CA GLN A 182 -83.91 22.91 86.64
C GLN A 182 -83.11 23.28 87.90
N LEU A 183 -81.78 23.29 87.84
CA LEU A 183 -80.93 23.70 88.98
C LEU A 183 -81.21 25.16 89.37
N THR A 184 -81.38 26.04 88.38
CA THR A 184 -81.68 27.46 88.59
C THR A 184 -83.09 27.66 89.19
N GLU A 185 -84.08 26.84 88.82
CA GLU A 185 -85.40 26.86 89.46
C GLU A 185 -85.34 26.40 90.92
N TYR A 186 -84.53 25.39 91.27
CA TYR A 186 -84.32 24.95 92.66
C TYR A 186 -83.65 26.03 93.52
N GLU A 187 -82.56 26.66 93.05
CA GLU A 187 -81.86 27.73 93.77
C GLU A 187 -82.75 28.97 94.01
N ASN A 188 -83.64 29.27 93.05
CA ASN A 188 -84.64 30.34 93.20
C ASN A 188 -85.77 29.98 94.18
N GLN A 189 -86.10 28.69 94.36
CA GLN A 189 -87.08 28.26 95.37
C GLN A 189 -86.52 28.37 96.80
N GLU A 190 -85.28 27.94 97.06
CA GLU A 190 -84.66 28.12 98.38
C GLU A 190 -84.50 29.61 98.77
N SER A 191 -84.28 30.49 97.78
CA SER A 191 -84.16 31.94 97.99
C SER A 191 -85.44 32.65 98.46
N SER A 192 -86.58 31.95 98.52
CA SER A 192 -87.90 32.53 98.86
C SER A 192 -88.33 32.37 100.33
N ALA A 193 -87.58 31.62 101.15
CA ALA A 193 -87.97 31.25 102.52
C ALA A 193 -87.21 32.01 103.64
N SER A 194 -87.20 33.35 103.58
CA SER A 194 -86.62 34.19 104.66
C SER A 194 -87.69 34.73 105.60
N MET A 195 -87.74 34.21 106.85
CA MET A 195 -88.66 34.64 107.90
C MET A 195 -87.95 35.58 108.91
N PRO A 196 -88.49 36.79 109.19
CA PRO A 196 -87.90 37.74 110.13
C PRO A 196 -88.48 37.61 111.55
N GLY A 197 -87.68 37.87 112.59
CA GLY A 197 -88.23 38.06 113.94
C GLY A 197 -87.24 38.10 115.10
N SER A 198 -86.99 39.32 115.62
CA SER A 198 -86.99 39.73 117.04
C SER A 198 -86.47 38.78 118.13
N TRP A 199 -85.63 39.27 119.05
CA TRP A 199 -86.06 39.74 120.39
C TRP A 199 -84.85 40.25 121.19
N ASN A 200 -84.97 41.47 121.75
CA ASN A 200 -84.03 41.98 122.75
C ASN A 200 -84.39 41.41 124.13
N GLU A 201 -83.43 40.84 124.86
CA GLU A 201 -83.52 40.73 126.33
C GLU A 201 -82.22 41.17 127.00
N THR A 202 -82.38 42.03 128.01
CA THR A 202 -81.32 42.67 128.77
C THR A 202 -80.90 41.79 129.95
N THR A 203 -79.67 41.99 130.47
CA THR A 203 -79.18 41.46 131.76
C THR A 203 -78.85 39.96 131.80
N SER A 204 -77.87 39.56 131.02
CA SER A 204 -76.86 38.58 131.46
C SER A 204 -75.49 39.14 131.11
N ASP A 205 -74.48 38.94 131.95
CA ASP A 205 -73.11 39.29 131.61
C ASP A 205 -72.72 38.52 130.33
N PRO A 206 -72.43 39.20 129.19
CA PRO A 206 -72.12 38.52 127.93
C PRO A 206 -70.80 37.73 127.99
N SER A 207 -70.03 37.89 129.07
CA SER A 207 -68.79 37.17 129.35
C SER A 207 -69.01 35.77 129.97
N GLU A 208 -70.22 35.44 130.42
CA GLU A 208 -70.49 34.14 131.05
C GLU A 208 -70.62 33.02 129.99
N PRO A 209 -69.80 31.94 130.06
CA PRO A 209 -69.91 30.82 129.13
C PRO A 209 -71.31 30.20 129.16
N LEU A 210 -71.89 29.93 127.98
CA LEU A 210 -73.27 29.44 127.85
C LEU A 210 -73.53 28.15 128.64
N ASN A 211 -72.53 27.27 128.72
CA ASN A 211 -72.56 26.07 129.56
C ASN A 211 -72.79 26.40 131.05
N THR A 212 -72.10 27.41 131.59
CA THR A 212 -72.27 27.88 132.98
C THR A 212 -73.69 28.41 133.21
N LYS A 213 -74.23 29.17 132.24
CA LYS A 213 -75.61 29.67 132.27
C LYS A 213 -76.63 28.53 132.27
N ILE A 214 -76.42 27.50 131.43
CA ILE A 214 -77.23 26.28 131.39
C ILE A 214 -77.20 25.54 132.73
N GLN A 215 -76.02 25.34 133.33
CA GLN A 215 -75.89 24.67 134.63
C GLN A 215 -76.58 25.45 135.75
N ARG A 216 -76.41 26.78 135.80
CA ARG A 216 -77.11 27.64 136.77
C ARG A 216 -78.63 27.52 136.64
N LYS A 217 -79.16 27.56 135.41
CA LYS A 217 -80.59 27.42 135.13
C LYS A 217 -81.13 26.01 135.47
N LYS A 218 -80.35 24.95 135.23
CA LYS A 218 -80.66 23.59 135.68
C LYS A 218 -80.70 23.48 137.21
N GLN A 219 -79.79 24.15 137.92
CA GLN A 219 -79.76 24.19 139.38
C GLN A 219 -80.95 24.98 139.95
N GLU A 220 -81.31 26.12 139.33
CA GLU A 220 -82.53 26.88 139.64
C GLU A 220 -83.79 26.01 139.47
N LEU A 221 -83.88 25.24 138.37
CA LEU A 221 -84.97 24.30 138.12
C LEU A 221 -85.02 23.16 139.16
N ALA A 222 -83.87 22.69 139.65
CA ALA A 222 -83.81 21.69 140.72
C ALA A 222 -84.33 22.25 142.05
N ASN A 223 -83.88 23.46 142.42
CA ASN A 223 -84.29 24.14 143.65
C ASN A 223 -85.80 24.49 143.66
N LEU A 224 -86.37 24.83 142.50
CA LEU A 224 -87.81 25.11 142.39
C LEU A 224 -88.69 23.85 142.55
N ARG A 225 -88.16 22.66 142.26
CA ARG A 225 -88.91 21.39 142.42
C ARG A 225 -89.06 20.95 143.87
N THR A 226 -88.20 21.40 144.78
CA THR A 226 -88.17 20.93 146.18
C THR A 226 -88.96 21.79 147.17
N GLY A 227 -89.47 22.98 146.76
CA GLY A 227 -90.06 23.92 147.71
C GLY A 227 -91.26 24.78 147.26
N SER A 228 -91.87 24.54 146.08
CA SER A 228 -92.90 25.47 145.55
C SER A 228 -93.95 24.84 144.62
N LYS A 229 -95.20 25.32 144.68
CA LYS A 229 -96.29 25.00 143.74
C LYS A 229 -96.28 25.87 142.46
N LYS A 230 -95.19 26.57 142.15
CA LYS A 230 -95.08 27.41 140.93
C LYS A 230 -94.78 26.57 139.67
N SER A 231 -95.29 27.00 138.52
CA SER A 231 -95.07 26.31 137.24
C SER A 231 -93.60 26.35 136.81
N THR A 232 -93.02 25.20 136.46
CA THR A 232 -91.63 25.08 135.98
C THR A 232 -91.50 25.04 134.46
N ALA A 233 -92.61 25.14 133.71
CA ALA A 233 -92.64 25.09 132.26
C ALA A 233 -91.76 26.14 131.54
N PRO A 234 -91.78 27.46 131.88
CA PRO A 234 -90.97 28.45 131.17
C PRO A 234 -89.47 28.19 131.34
N LEU A 235 -89.03 27.84 132.55
CA LEU A 235 -87.62 27.56 132.85
C LEU A 235 -87.10 26.29 132.14
N ARG A 236 -87.96 25.28 131.93
CA ARG A 236 -87.59 24.11 131.09
C ARG A 236 -87.40 24.51 129.63
N LYS A 237 -88.29 25.36 129.08
CA LYS A 237 -88.17 25.86 127.71
C LYS A 237 -86.95 26.76 127.54
N GLU A 238 -86.61 27.56 128.54
CA GLU A 238 -85.37 28.35 128.57
C GLU A 238 -84.13 27.45 128.50
N ILE A 239 -84.06 26.39 129.33
CA ILE A 239 -82.95 25.42 129.30
C ILE A 239 -82.86 24.71 127.94
N GLU A 240 -83.97 24.25 127.38
CA GLU A 240 -84.01 23.58 126.06
C GLU A 240 -83.50 24.49 124.94
N LEU A 241 -83.87 25.79 124.97
CA LEU A 241 -83.37 26.78 124.01
C LEU A 241 -81.87 27.03 124.20
N LEU A 242 -81.38 27.16 125.44
CA LEU A 242 -79.96 27.33 125.72
C LEU A 242 -79.13 26.10 125.27
N GLU A 243 -79.63 24.88 125.48
CA GLU A 243 -78.98 23.64 125.00
C GLU A 243 -78.94 23.56 123.46
N LYS A 244 -80.00 24.02 122.79
CA LYS A 244 -80.03 24.16 121.32
C LYS A 244 -79.01 25.19 120.83
N ILE A 245 -78.92 26.35 121.48
CA ILE A 245 -77.92 27.38 121.17
C ILE A 245 -76.50 26.82 121.37
N GLN A 246 -76.22 26.13 122.48
CA GLN A 246 -74.90 25.52 122.72
C GLN A 246 -74.54 24.46 121.66
N THR A 247 -75.54 23.70 121.17
CA THR A 247 -75.33 22.74 120.08
C THR A 247 -74.99 23.45 118.77
N LEU A 248 -75.66 24.56 118.45
CA LEU A 248 -75.39 25.38 117.28
C LEU A 248 -74.03 26.09 117.38
N GLU A 249 -73.63 26.61 118.55
CA GLU A 249 -72.30 27.19 118.78
C GLU A 249 -71.17 26.17 118.49
N ASN A 250 -71.31 24.94 119.00
CA ASN A 250 -70.36 23.85 118.73
C ASN A 250 -70.29 23.49 117.23
N GLN A 251 -71.44 23.50 116.53
CA GLN A 251 -71.49 23.28 115.09
C GLN A 251 -70.82 24.42 114.32
N ILE A 252 -71.13 25.68 114.66
CA ILE A 252 -70.51 26.88 114.08
C ILE A 252 -68.99 26.81 114.26
N GLN A 253 -68.49 26.57 115.47
CA GLN A 253 -67.05 26.43 115.74
C GLN A 253 -66.41 25.31 114.90
N THR A 254 -67.09 24.18 114.74
CA THR A 254 -66.64 23.07 113.89
C THR A 254 -66.59 23.47 112.40
N HIS A 255 -67.57 24.24 111.93
CA HIS A 255 -67.61 24.74 110.56
C HIS A 255 -66.55 25.82 110.31
N THR A 256 -66.35 26.77 111.23
CA THR A 256 -65.27 27.76 111.18
C THR A 256 -63.89 27.10 111.13
N GLN A 257 -63.66 26.03 111.90
CA GLN A 257 -62.40 25.29 111.83
C GLN A 257 -62.22 24.57 110.48
N LYS A 258 -63.28 23.98 109.92
CA LYS A 258 -63.25 23.37 108.58
C LYS A 258 -62.98 24.41 107.49
N GLU A 259 -63.63 25.57 107.57
CA GLU A 259 -63.41 26.69 106.65
C GLU A 259 -61.96 27.18 106.71
N ALA A 260 -61.40 27.40 107.91
CA ALA A 260 -60.00 27.77 108.08
C ALA A 260 -59.05 26.73 107.45
N ASN A 261 -59.32 25.44 107.65
CA ASN A 261 -58.55 24.35 107.04
C ASN A 261 -58.65 24.36 105.50
N TYR A 262 -59.83 24.61 104.92
CA TYR A 262 -60.01 24.70 103.47
C TYR A 262 -59.33 25.94 102.88
N GLN A 263 -59.45 27.10 103.54
CA GLN A 263 -58.75 28.33 103.17
C GLN A 263 -57.22 28.13 103.17
N GLN A 264 -56.68 27.37 104.12
CA GLN A 264 -55.26 27.00 104.13
C GLN A 264 -54.89 26.08 102.94
N GLN A 265 -55.71 25.08 102.63
CA GLN A 265 -55.48 24.19 101.48
C GLN A 265 -55.55 24.92 100.14
N ILE A 266 -56.50 25.86 99.98
CA ILE A 266 -56.63 26.71 98.79
C ILE A 266 -55.34 27.51 98.58
N ARG A 267 -54.86 28.24 99.60
CA ARG A 267 -53.60 29.01 99.53
C ARG A 267 -52.39 28.14 99.17
N GLN A 268 -52.30 26.92 99.71
CA GLN A 268 -51.23 25.96 99.33
C GLN A 268 -51.35 25.51 97.88
N LYS A 269 -52.57 25.33 97.35
CA LYS A 269 -52.81 24.95 95.96
C LYS A 269 -52.56 26.11 95.00
N GLU A 270 -52.92 27.33 95.35
CA GLU A 270 -52.61 28.55 94.61
C GLU A 270 -51.09 28.72 94.46
N GLN A 271 -50.32 28.55 95.54
CA GLN A 271 -48.85 28.57 95.49
C GLN A 271 -48.28 27.48 94.56
N GLN A 272 -48.84 26.26 94.59
CA GLN A 272 -48.45 25.17 93.67
C GLN A 272 -48.80 25.49 92.20
N ILE A 273 -49.93 26.16 91.95
CA ILE A 273 -50.33 26.59 90.60
C ILE A 273 -49.37 27.66 90.09
N THR A 274 -49.08 28.71 90.87
CA THR A 274 -48.15 29.78 90.49
C THR A 274 -46.76 29.23 90.17
N ALA A 275 -46.22 28.33 91.02
CA ALA A 275 -44.91 27.72 90.78
C ALA A 275 -44.87 26.87 89.47
N LYS A 276 -45.96 26.15 89.16
CA LYS A 276 -46.09 25.42 87.88
C LYS A 276 -46.26 26.37 86.68
N GLN A 277 -46.97 27.48 86.86
CA GLN A 277 -47.15 28.50 85.84
C GLN A 277 -45.79 29.11 85.44
N GLU A 278 -44.96 29.48 86.43
CA GLU A 278 -43.59 29.95 86.18
C GLU A 278 -42.72 28.89 85.49
N GLN A 279 -42.82 27.63 85.89
CA GLN A 279 -42.08 26.54 85.27
C GLN A 279 -42.49 26.35 83.79
N LEU A 280 -43.78 26.45 83.47
CA LEU A 280 -44.28 26.41 82.10
C LEU A 280 -43.72 27.56 81.26
N THR A 281 -43.73 28.79 81.77
CA THR A 281 -43.16 29.96 81.08
C THR A 281 -41.68 29.74 80.76
N ARG A 282 -40.86 29.32 81.74
CA ARG A 282 -39.42 29.08 81.54
C ARG A 282 -39.16 27.96 80.53
N LEU A 283 -39.95 26.88 80.55
CA LEU A 283 -39.85 25.80 79.56
C LEU A 283 -40.24 26.25 78.15
N GLN A 284 -41.24 27.14 78.03
CA GLN A 284 -41.69 27.69 76.75
C GLN A 284 -40.66 28.67 76.17
N GLU A 285 -40.02 29.50 77.00
CA GLU A 285 -38.89 30.35 76.61
C GLU A 285 -37.69 29.50 76.14
N ALA A 286 -37.30 28.48 76.91
CA ALA A 286 -36.21 27.58 76.56
C ALA A 286 -36.48 26.82 75.24
N ARG A 287 -37.73 26.38 75.01
CA ARG A 287 -38.16 25.80 73.74
C ARG A 287 -37.98 26.79 72.58
N ASN A 288 -38.50 28.02 72.73
CA ASN A 288 -38.45 29.03 71.67
C ASN A 288 -36.99 29.41 71.32
N GLN A 289 -36.11 29.47 72.32
CA GLN A 289 -34.67 29.67 72.10
C GLN A 289 -34.05 28.52 71.32
N ALA A 290 -34.31 27.26 71.73
CA ALA A 290 -33.80 26.08 71.03
C ALA A 290 -34.31 25.99 69.58
N GLU A 291 -35.60 26.30 69.35
CA GLU A 291 -36.21 26.36 68.01
C GLU A 291 -35.54 27.43 67.14
N THR A 292 -35.25 28.61 67.71
CA THR A 292 -34.51 29.69 67.03
C THR A 292 -33.08 29.27 66.68
N THR A 293 -32.35 28.65 67.62
CA THR A 293 -30.99 28.14 67.36
C THR A 293 -30.98 27.09 66.26
N LEU A 294 -31.90 26.12 66.30
CA LEU A 294 -32.01 25.08 65.27
C LEU A 294 -32.33 25.67 63.90
N ASN A 295 -33.26 26.62 63.81
CA ASN A 295 -33.59 27.29 62.54
C ASN A 295 -32.40 28.06 61.96
N ASN A 296 -31.60 28.71 62.81
CA ASN A 296 -30.36 29.38 62.38
C ASN A 296 -29.30 28.37 61.90
N THR A 297 -29.13 27.25 62.60
CA THR A 297 -28.22 26.16 62.17
C THR A 297 -28.67 25.55 60.84
N ILE A 298 -29.96 25.24 60.67
CA ILE A 298 -30.53 24.73 59.41
C ILE A 298 -30.28 25.72 58.27
N THR A 299 -30.49 27.02 58.51
CA THR A 299 -30.24 28.08 57.52
C THR A 299 -28.76 28.13 57.10
N GLY A 300 -27.84 28.08 58.07
CA GLY A 300 -26.39 28.04 57.80
C GLY A 300 -25.95 26.78 57.04
N LEU A 301 -26.48 25.61 57.40
CA LEU A 301 -26.21 24.35 56.69
C LEU A 301 -26.75 24.37 55.27
N ASN A 302 -27.96 24.92 55.04
CA ASN A 302 -28.52 25.06 53.70
C ASN A 302 -27.66 25.98 52.81
N GLN A 303 -27.13 27.08 53.36
CA GLN A 303 -26.18 27.94 52.64
C GLN A 303 -24.87 27.21 52.29
N GLN A 304 -24.32 26.41 53.22
CA GLN A 304 -23.14 25.58 52.96
C GLN A 304 -23.41 24.54 51.87
N ILE A 305 -24.55 23.85 51.91
CA ILE A 305 -24.97 22.88 50.90
C ILE A 305 -25.06 23.54 49.52
N GLU A 306 -25.66 24.73 49.41
CA GLU A 306 -25.82 25.41 48.13
C GLU A 306 -24.48 25.91 47.56
N ASN A 307 -23.60 26.43 48.42
CA ASN A 307 -22.23 26.77 48.05
C ASN A 307 -21.45 25.54 47.53
N LEU A 308 -21.54 24.40 48.23
CA LEU A 308 -20.91 23.14 47.81
C LEU A 308 -21.46 22.61 46.48
N LYS A 309 -22.77 22.72 46.23
CA LYS A 309 -23.36 22.41 44.92
C LYS A 309 -22.77 23.30 43.82
N LYS A 310 -22.68 24.62 44.07
CA LYS A 310 -22.14 25.59 43.11
C LYS A 310 -20.69 25.28 42.75
N THR A 311 -19.82 25.10 43.76
CA THR A 311 -18.41 24.72 43.53
C THR A 311 -18.30 23.39 42.78
N LYS A 312 -19.07 22.36 43.17
CA LYS A 312 -19.07 21.06 42.48
C LYS A 312 -19.52 21.15 41.03
N GLN A 313 -20.46 22.05 40.71
CA GLN A 313 -20.89 22.30 39.34
C GLN A 313 -19.82 23.07 38.54
N GLU A 314 -19.20 24.11 39.12
CA GLU A 314 -18.08 24.83 38.51
C GLU A 314 -16.89 23.92 38.19
N ASP A 315 -16.53 23.01 39.10
CA ASP A 315 -15.42 22.06 38.88
C ASP A 315 -15.78 20.99 37.84
N LYS A 316 -17.05 20.53 37.80
CA LYS A 316 -17.54 19.65 36.74
C LYS A 316 -17.45 20.33 35.37
N ASP A 317 -17.80 21.61 35.28
CA ASP A 317 -17.77 22.36 34.02
C ASP A 317 -16.33 22.62 33.55
N LYS A 318 -15.41 22.95 34.47
CA LYS A 318 -13.96 23.02 34.17
C LYS A 318 -13.41 21.68 33.64
N LEU A 319 -13.66 20.57 34.35
CA LEU A 319 -13.20 19.24 33.93
C LEU A 319 -13.79 18.82 32.57
N THR A 320 -15.05 19.19 32.31
CA THR A 320 -15.70 18.96 31.00
C THR A 320 -15.02 19.77 29.89
N GLN A 321 -14.65 21.02 30.18
CA GLN A 321 -13.92 21.88 29.23
C GLN A 321 -12.50 21.36 28.99
N GLU A 322 -11.76 20.95 30.02
CA GLU A 322 -10.42 20.36 29.91
C GLU A 322 -10.43 19.06 29.08
N LEU A 323 -11.39 18.16 29.34
CA LEU A 323 -11.59 16.95 28.54
C LEU A 323 -11.92 17.26 27.07
N THR A 324 -12.78 18.27 26.81
CA THR A 324 -13.14 18.69 25.45
C THR A 324 -11.93 19.25 24.70
N ASN A 325 -11.11 20.07 25.37
CA ASN A 325 -9.89 20.63 24.81
C ASN A 325 -8.85 19.53 24.52
N LEU A 326 -8.65 18.60 25.46
CA LEU A 326 -7.71 17.49 25.31
C LEU A 326 -8.14 16.54 24.18
N HIS A 327 -9.44 16.23 24.09
CA HIS A 327 -10.01 15.45 22.99
C HIS A 327 -9.76 16.14 21.64
N THR A 328 -10.16 17.40 21.49
CA THR A 328 -9.97 18.19 20.25
C THR A 328 -8.51 18.24 19.81
N ASN A 329 -7.59 18.52 20.76
CA ASN A 329 -6.15 18.56 20.48
C ASN A 329 -5.60 17.18 20.07
N SER A 330 -6.07 16.11 20.72
CA SER A 330 -5.68 14.74 20.38
C SER A 330 -6.18 14.31 18.99
N GLU A 331 -7.41 14.65 18.62
CA GLU A 331 -7.97 14.37 17.30
C GLU A 331 -7.25 15.12 16.19
N GLN A 332 -6.89 16.40 16.43
CA GLN A 332 -6.09 17.17 15.49
C GLN A 332 -4.68 16.56 15.32
N THR A 333 -4.05 16.13 16.42
CA THR A 333 -2.73 15.47 16.37
C THR A 333 -2.80 14.14 15.62
N ILE A 334 -3.81 13.31 15.89
CA ILE A 334 -4.06 12.05 15.17
C ILE A 334 -4.31 12.31 13.68
N THR A 335 -5.05 13.38 13.35
CA THR A 335 -5.32 13.77 11.95
C THR A 335 -4.05 14.17 11.23
N ASN A 336 -3.19 14.99 11.86
CA ASN A 336 -1.90 15.40 11.31
C ASN A 336 -0.99 14.18 11.08
N LEU A 337 -0.87 13.28 12.07
CA LEU A 337 -0.07 12.05 11.96
C LEU A 337 -0.59 11.11 10.85
N ARG A 338 -1.91 10.98 10.68
CA ARG A 338 -2.51 10.21 9.57
C ARG A 338 -2.16 10.81 8.20
N GLN A 339 -2.13 12.14 8.09
CA GLN A 339 -1.71 12.82 6.85
C GLN A 339 -0.22 12.58 6.57
N GLU A 340 0.65 12.70 7.58
CA GLU A 340 2.09 12.43 7.46
C GLU A 340 2.38 10.98 7.06
N ILE A 341 1.76 10.00 7.73
CA ILE A 341 1.85 8.57 7.35
C ILE A 341 1.39 8.36 5.90
N THR A 342 0.33 9.03 5.46
CA THR A 342 -0.16 8.95 4.07
C THR A 342 0.85 9.54 3.08
N GLN A 343 1.51 10.66 3.42
CA GLN A 343 2.57 11.24 2.59
C GLN A 343 3.79 10.32 2.51
N LEU A 344 4.30 9.83 3.64
CA LEU A 344 5.43 8.90 3.70
C LEU A 344 5.15 7.59 2.93
N THR A 345 3.93 7.04 3.06
CA THR A 345 3.51 5.85 2.30
C THR A 345 3.53 6.11 0.79
N ASN A 346 3.05 7.27 0.35
CA ASN A 346 3.07 7.65 -1.07
C ASN A 346 4.50 7.89 -1.59
N THR A 347 5.38 8.52 -0.80
CA THR A 347 6.80 8.70 -1.14
C THR A 347 7.51 7.36 -1.26
N SER A 348 7.40 6.49 -0.25
CA SER A 348 7.99 5.15 -0.25
C SER A 348 7.50 4.29 -1.43
N LYS A 349 6.22 4.40 -1.79
CA LYS A 349 5.67 3.75 -3.00
C LYS A 349 6.35 4.25 -4.29
N ARG A 350 6.50 5.57 -4.45
CA ARG A 350 7.18 6.17 -5.62
C ARG A 350 8.66 5.78 -5.69
N GLU A 351 9.36 5.79 -4.56
CA GLU A 351 10.76 5.33 -4.47
C GLU A 351 10.89 3.86 -4.86
N LYS A 352 10.00 2.99 -4.36
CA LYS A 352 9.95 1.58 -4.74
C LYS A 352 9.69 1.41 -6.24
N GLU A 353 8.77 2.17 -6.83
CA GLU A 353 8.51 2.17 -8.27
C GLU A 353 9.72 2.67 -9.09
N ALA A 354 10.45 3.67 -8.61
CA ALA A 354 11.66 4.19 -9.25
C ALA A 354 12.82 3.18 -9.17
N LEU A 355 13.05 2.57 -8.00
CA LEU A 355 14.04 1.51 -7.81
C LEU A 355 13.71 0.28 -8.65
N GLN A 356 12.44 -0.12 -8.73
CA GLN A 356 12.02 -1.23 -9.60
C GLN A 356 12.32 -0.94 -11.08
N LYS A 357 12.09 0.30 -11.55
CA LYS A 357 12.48 0.72 -12.91
C LYS A 357 13.99 0.66 -13.12
N GLN A 358 14.79 1.12 -12.16
CA GLN A 358 16.26 1.00 -12.23
C GLN A 358 16.74 -0.46 -12.26
N VAL A 359 16.18 -1.33 -11.41
CA VAL A 359 16.51 -2.77 -11.39
C VAL A 359 16.16 -3.43 -12.72
N ASN A 360 14.98 -3.14 -13.27
CA ASN A 360 14.55 -3.65 -14.58
C ASN A 360 15.48 -3.16 -15.71
N GLN A 361 15.89 -1.89 -15.69
CA GLN A 361 16.84 -1.35 -16.67
C GLN A 361 18.21 -2.02 -16.55
N LEU A 362 18.75 -2.15 -15.34
CA LEU A 362 20.02 -2.82 -15.10
C LEU A 362 19.99 -4.29 -15.55
N GLN A 363 18.86 -5.00 -15.40
CA GLN A 363 18.71 -6.36 -15.95
C GLN A 363 18.75 -6.38 -17.48
N ILE A 364 18.15 -5.39 -18.16
CA ILE A 364 18.21 -5.24 -19.63
C ILE A 364 19.65 -4.95 -20.06
N ASP A 365 20.32 -4.00 -19.42
CA ASP A 365 21.69 -3.60 -19.73
C ASP A 365 22.68 -4.77 -19.52
N LEU A 366 22.51 -5.51 -18.41
CA LEU A 366 23.35 -6.66 -18.08
C LEU A 366 23.12 -7.82 -19.06
N LYS A 367 21.87 -8.12 -19.43
CA LYS A 367 21.56 -9.09 -20.49
C LYS A 367 22.17 -8.68 -21.84
N THR A 368 22.10 -7.40 -22.18
CA THR A 368 22.67 -6.84 -23.43
C THR A 368 24.19 -6.97 -23.43
N LYS A 369 24.86 -6.63 -22.31
CA LYS A 369 26.30 -6.85 -22.14
C LYS A 369 26.68 -8.32 -22.26
N THR A 370 25.97 -9.23 -21.58
CA THR A 370 26.22 -10.68 -21.67
C THR A 370 26.12 -11.19 -23.12
N GLU A 371 25.16 -10.69 -23.90
CA GLU A 371 25.04 -11.09 -25.30
C GLU A 371 26.18 -10.51 -26.18
N SER A 372 26.59 -9.26 -25.93
CA SER A 372 27.77 -8.68 -26.60
C SER A 372 29.08 -9.41 -26.23
N GLU A 373 29.21 -9.90 -24.99
CA GLU A 373 30.37 -10.64 -24.53
C GLU A 373 30.44 -12.04 -25.15
N LYS A 374 29.29 -12.71 -25.34
CA LYS A 374 29.22 -13.95 -26.15
C LYS A 374 29.64 -13.70 -27.60
N GLN A 375 29.18 -12.62 -28.23
CA GLN A 375 29.57 -12.26 -29.59
C GLN A 375 31.08 -12.01 -29.70
N LEU A 376 31.66 -11.28 -28.73
CA LEU A 376 33.11 -11.07 -28.65
C LEU A 376 33.89 -12.37 -28.37
N GLN A 377 33.39 -13.28 -27.53
CA GLN A 377 33.98 -14.60 -27.35
C GLN A 377 33.97 -15.42 -28.64
N GLU A 378 32.87 -15.39 -29.40
CA GLU A 378 32.78 -16.15 -30.65
C GLU A 378 33.69 -15.55 -31.74
N GLN A 379 33.75 -14.22 -31.86
CA GLN A 379 34.75 -13.54 -32.68
C GLN A 379 36.18 -13.90 -32.27
N LYS A 380 36.47 -13.97 -30.96
CA LYS A 380 37.77 -14.40 -30.45
C LYS A 380 38.11 -15.83 -30.84
N LYS A 381 37.16 -16.78 -30.75
CA LYS A 381 37.37 -18.17 -31.23
C LYS A 381 37.63 -18.24 -32.73
N VAL A 382 36.92 -17.45 -33.53
CA VAL A 382 37.13 -17.37 -34.99
C VAL A 382 38.53 -16.84 -35.29
N LEU A 383 38.97 -15.77 -34.61
CA LEU A 383 40.32 -15.21 -34.75
C LEU A 383 41.41 -16.18 -34.26
N GLU A 384 41.20 -16.88 -33.14
CA GLU A 384 42.12 -17.91 -32.63
C GLU A 384 42.25 -19.09 -33.61
N LYS A 385 41.16 -19.48 -34.27
CA LYS A 385 41.19 -20.49 -35.34
C LYS A 385 41.95 -19.98 -36.56
N GLN A 386 41.66 -18.77 -37.03
CA GLN A 386 42.37 -18.15 -38.15
C GLN A 386 43.87 -18.01 -37.87
N LEU A 387 44.27 -17.63 -36.64
CA LEU A 387 45.67 -17.60 -36.22
C LEU A 387 46.32 -18.98 -36.30
N LYS A 388 45.67 -20.04 -35.80
CA LYS A 388 46.20 -21.42 -35.91
C LYS A 388 46.31 -21.90 -37.35
N ASP A 389 45.31 -21.61 -38.18
CA ASP A 389 45.31 -21.98 -39.59
C ASP A 389 46.44 -21.24 -40.35
N LEU A 390 46.64 -19.94 -40.08
CA LEU A 390 47.75 -19.13 -40.62
C LEU A 390 49.13 -19.54 -40.08
N GLU A 391 49.25 -19.90 -38.80
CA GLU A 391 50.50 -20.43 -38.24
C GLU A 391 50.88 -21.77 -38.87
N LYS A 392 49.88 -22.62 -39.12
CA LYS A 392 50.08 -23.87 -39.86
C LYS A 392 50.48 -23.59 -41.31
N GLU A 393 49.75 -22.73 -42.03
CA GLU A 393 50.10 -22.37 -43.41
C GLU A 393 51.50 -21.75 -43.51
N LYS A 394 51.88 -20.88 -42.57
CA LYS A 394 53.24 -20.31 -42.45
C LYS A 394 54.30 -21.37 -42.18
N LYS A 395 53.98 -22.40 -41.39
CA LYS A 395 54.88 -23.54 -41.15
C LYS A 395 55.01 -24.39 -42.41
N ASP A 396 53.90 -24.80 -43.01
CA ASP A 396 53.84 -25.66 -44.19
C ASP A 396 54.53 -24.99 -45.39
N THR A 397 54.32 -23.68 -45.61
CA THR A 397 55.04 -22.89 -46.63
C THR A 397 56.52 -22.73 -46.34
N LYS A 398 56.93 -22.55 -45.07
CA LYS A 398 58.36 -22.51 -44.68
C LYS A 398 59.04 -23.86 -44.91
N GLU A 399 58.38 -24.97 -44.60
CA GLU A 399 58.88 -26.33 -44.88
C GLU A 399 58.96 -26.57 -46.40
N ARG A 400 57.96 -26.14 -47.17
CA ARG A 400 57.97 -26.23 -48.64
C ARG A 400 59.11 -25.43 -49.26
N LEU A 401 59.31 -24.17 -48.84
CA LEU A 401 60.42 -23.31 -49.30
C LEU A 401 61.79 -23.87 -48.90
N LEU A 402 61.91 -24.50 -47.73
CA LEU A 402 63.15 -25.20 -47.33
C LEU A 402 63.44 -26.39 -48.25
N LYS A 403 62.40 -27.18 -48.60
CA LYS A 403 62.52 -28.32 -49.52
C LYS A 403 62.86 -27.87 -50.94
N GLU A 404 62.12 -26.91 -51.50
CA GLU A 404 62.37 -26.31 -52.82
C GLU A 404 63.81 -25.75 -52.89
N ARG A 405 64.29 -25.07 -51.84
CA ARG A 405 65.67 -24.57 -51.77
C ARG A 405 66.71 -25.69 -51.70
N GLN A 406 66.44 -26.79 -50.99
CA GLN A 406 67.34 -27.94 -50.95
C GLN A 406 67.41 -28.66 -52.29
N GLU A 407 66.26 -28.84 -52.96
CA GLU A 407 66.17 -29.43 -54.30
C GLU A 407 66.92 -28.58 -55.33
N ALA A 408 66.70 -27.25 -55.34
CA ALA A 408 67.41 -26.32 -56.21
C ALA A 408 68.93 -26.28 -55.94
N LEU A 409 69.37 -26.40 -54.68
CA LEU A 409 70.80 -26.51 -54.35
C LEU A 409 71.41 -27.82 -54.87
N GLN A 410 70.72 -28.96 -54.72
CA GLN A 410 71.18 -30.24 -55.27
C GLN A 410 71.22 -30.25 -56.80
N GLU A 411 70.26 -29.60 -57.46
CA GLU A 411 70.23 -29.45 -58.90
C GLU A 411 71.37 -28.55 -59.39
N TRP A 412 71.61 -27.43 -58.71
CA TRP A 412 72.75 -26.55 -58.97
C TRP A 412 74.11 -27.24 -58.73
N GLU A 413 74.26 -28.08 -57.70
CA GLU A 413 75.49 -28.87 -57.49
C GLU A 413 75.72 -29.93 -58.58
N LYS A 414 74.66 -30.57 -59.07
CA LYS A 414 74.73 -31.49 -60.24
C LYS A 414 75.10 -30.74 -61.52
N GLU A 415 74.52 -29.56 -61.75
CA GLU A 415 74.81 -28.76 -62.92
C GLU A 415 76.25 -28.19 -62.86
N LYS A 416 76.68 -27.71 -61.70
CA LYS A 416 78.07 -27.30 -61.44
C LYS A 416 79.06 -28.44 -61.73
N THR A 417 78.84 -29.64 -61.18
CA THR A 417 79.73 -30.78 -61.44
C THR A 417 79.69 -31.27 -62.89
N ASN A 418 78.59 -31.07 -63.61
CA ASN A 418 78.50 -31.30 -65.05
C ASN A 418 79.30 -30.27 -65.85
N LEU A 419 79.22 -28.98 -65.49
CA LEU A 419 79.99 -27.91 -66.09
C LEU A 419 81.50 -28.04 -65.81
N GLU A 420 81.89 -28.42 -64.59
CA GLU A 420 83.30 -28.71 -64.24
C GLU A 420 83.88 -29.86 -65.07
N LYS A 421 83.08 -30.90 -65.35
CA LYS A 421 83.45 -31.97 -66.31
C LYS A 421 83.61 -31.45 -67.73
N GLN A 422 82.68 -30.63 -68.23
CA GLN A 422 82.79 -30.03 -69.57
C GLN A 422 84.03 -29.13 -69.68
N ILE A 423 84.35 -28.35 -68.65
CA ILE A 423 85.55 -27.49 -68.61
C ILE A 423 86.83 -28.33 -68.63
N THR A 424 86.91 -29.42 -67.87
CA THR A 424 88.08 -30.32 -67.92
C THR A 424 88.23 -31.01 -69.28
N GLN A 425 87.11 -31.39 -69.91
CA GLN A 425 87.10 -32.01 -71.23
C GLN A 425 87.55 -31.03 -72.34
N LEU A 426 87.05 -29.79 -72.32
CA LEU A 426 87.46 -28.72 -73.23
C LEU A 426 88.91 -28.27 -73.01
N SER A 427 89.40 -28.29 -71.77
CA SER A 427 90.81 -28.03 -71.44
C SER A 427 91.75 -29.07 -72.09
N GLN A 428 91.40 -30.36 -71.98
CA GLN A 428 92.15 -31.44 -72.64
C GLN A 428 92.10 -31.30 -74.18
N GLU A 429 90.94 -30.93 -74.74
CA GLU A 429 90.81 -30.73 -76.18
C GLU A 429 91.68 -29.55 -76.69
N ASN A 430 91.77 -28.45 -75.94
CA ASN A 430 92.64 -27.32 -76.29
C ASN A 430 94.13 -27.65 -76.20
N THR A 431 94.58 -28.34 -75.15
CA THR A 431 96.00 -28.79 -75.08
C THR A 431 96.38 -29.75 -76.22
N THR A 432 95.42 -30.52 -76.72
CA THR A 432 95.60 -31.36 -77.92
C THR A 432 95.71 -30.52 -79.20
N LYS A 433 94.86 -29.49 -79.36
CA LYS A 433 94.88 -28.57 -80.51
C LYS A 433 96.14 -27.70 -80.56
N GLU A 434 96.65 -27.20 -79.44
CA GLU A 434 97.90 -26.42 -79.40
C GLU A 434 99.13 -27.22 -79.84
N LYS A 435 99.17 -28.53 -79.54
CA LYS A 435 100.26 -29.41 -79.99
C LYS A 435 100.28 -29.54 -81.52
N THR A 436 99.12 -29.81 -82.13
CA THR A 436 98.96 -29.92 -83.60
C THR A 436 99.28 -28.61 -84.33
N ILE A 437 98.99 -27.45 -83.71
CA ILE A 437 99.31 -26.13 -84.29
C ILE A 437 100.83 -25.85 -84.30
N LYS A 438 101.57 -26.28 -83.26
CA LYS A 438 103.03 -26.16 -83.25
C LYS A 438 103.69 -27.05 -84.30
N GLU A 439 103.24 -28.30 -84.43
CA GLU A 439 103.77 -29.25 -85.42
C GLU A 439 103.55 -28.74 -86.87
N ASN A 440 102.33 -28.25 -87.20
CA ASN A 440 102.04 -27.65 -88.51
C ASN A 440 102.85 -26.38 -88.82
N LYS A 441 103.12 -25.51 -87.84
CA LYS A 441 103.97 -24.31 -88.05
C LYS A 441 105.40 -24.67 -88.43
N THR A 442 105.93 -25.77 -87.90
CA THR A 442 107.31 -26.20 -88.18
C THR A 442 107.42 -26.81 -89.58
N ALA A 443 106.45 -27.64 -89.98
CA ALA A 443 106.39 -28.22 -91.32
C ALA A 443 106.25 -27.15 -92.42
N HIS A 444 105.38 -26.16 -92.23
CA HIS A 444 105.15 -25.12 -93.24
C HIS A 444 106.36 -24.19 -93.44
N SER A 445 107.13 -23.91 -92.37
CA SER A 445 108.37 -23.11 -92.45
C SER A 445 109.50 -23.82 -93.20
N GLN A 446 109.56 -25.16 -93.15
CA GLN A 446 110.56 -25.97 -93.86
C GLN A 446 110.20 -26.17 -95.33
N GLU A 447 108.91 -26.18 -95.68
CA GLU A 447 108.46 -26.22 -97.07
C GLU A 447 108.68 -24.89 -97.79
N LEU A 448 108.46 -23.75 -97.11
CA LEU A 448 108.71 -22.42 -97.68
C LEU A 448 110.18 -22.21 -98.08
N THR A 449 111.12 -22.66 -97.23
CA THR A 449 112.56 -22.56 -97.49
C THR A 449 113.01 -23.48 -98.63
N LYS A 450 112.40 -24.67 -98.79
CA LYS A 450 112.62 -25.52 -99.97
C LYS A 450 112.13 -24.87 -101.27
N GLN A 451 110.99 -24.17 -101.24
CA GLN A 451 110.46 -23.50 -102.44
C GLN A 451 111.27 -22.26 -102.84
N GLN A 452 111.75 -21.47 -101.87
CA GLN A 452 112.64 -20.33 -102.16
C GLN A 452 114.02 -20.76 -102.69
N GLN A 453 114.56 -21.90 -102.23
CA GLN A 453 115.82 -22.42 -102.79
C GLN A 453 115.62 -22.91 -104.24
N LYS A 454 114.55 -23.67 -104.52
CA LYS A 454 114.23 -24.12 -105.88
C LYS A 454 114.09 -22.98 -106.88
N LEU A 455 113.43 -21.89 -106.50
CA LEU A 455 113.26 -20.71 -107.36
C LEU A 455 114.62 -20.12 -107.80
N LYS A 456 115.56 -19.96 -106.85
CA LYS A 456 116.92 -19.48 -107.11
C LYS A 456 117.71 -20.38 -108.06
N ASP A 457 117.59 -21.69 -107.89
CA ASP A 457 118.29 -22.66 -108.74
C ASP A 457 117.73 -22.63 -110.19
N THR A 458 116.41 -22.45 -110.36
CA THR A 458 115.82 -22.21 -111.70
C THR A 458 116.18 -20.87 -112.33
N GLU A 459 116.30 -19.77 -111.57
CA GLU A 459 116.79 -18.49 -112.12
C GLU A 459 118.23 -18.61 -112.62
N SER A 460 119.09 -19.34 -111.91
CA SER A 460 120.46 -19.60 -112.34
C SER A 460 120.50 -20.46 -113.62
N GLN A 461 119.67 -21.50 -113.71
CA GLN A 461 119.55 -22.33 -114.92
C GLN A 461 119.00 -21.56 -116.13
N LEU A 462 117.97 -20.71 -115.95
CA LEU A 462 117.46 -19.86 -117.05
C LEU A 462 118.54 -18.87 -117.52
N THR A 463 119.29 -18.28 -116.60
CA THR A 463 120.34 -17.31 -116.94
C THR A 463 121.49 -17.96 -117.72
N GLN A 464 121.88 -19.19 -117.36
CA GLN A 464 122.84 -19.98 -118.13
C GLN A 464 122.31 -20.36 -119.51
N GLN A 465 121.06 -20.83 -119.62
CA GLN A 465 120.45 -21.17 -120.91
C GLN A 465 120.29 -19.96 -121.85
N ILE A 466 119.96 -18.78 -121.31
CA ILE A 466 119.91 -17.53 -122.08
C ILE A 466 121.31 -17.16 -122.61
N GLN A 467 122.36 -17.36 -121.83
CA GLN A 467 123.73 -17.07 -122.27
C GLN A 467 124.25 -18.12 -123.28
N GLU A 468 123.94 -19.41 -123.12
CA GLU A 468 124.25 -20.44 -124.12
C GLU A 468 123.51 -20.22 -125.44
N LEU A 469 122.22 -19.88 -125.40
CA LEU A 469 121.44 -19.55 -126.59
C LEU A 469 122.00 -18.30 -127.30
N LYS A 470 122.46 -17.29 -126.55
CA LYS A 470 123.07 -16.09 -127.11
C LYS A 470 124.41 -16.37 -127.80
N ASN A 471 125.28 -17.15 -127.17
CA ASN A 471 126.54 -17.59 -127.76
C ASN A 471 126.32 -18.50 -128.99
N THR A 472 125.27 -19.33 -128.98
CA THR A 472 124.87 -20.17 -130.12
C THR A 472 124.33 -19.33 -131.29
N LEU A 473 123.67 -18.20 -131.00
CA LEU A 473 123.17 -17.26 -132.01
C LEU A 473 124.34 -16.56 -132.73
N GLU A 474 125.30 -16.01 -131.97
CA GLU A 474 126.47 -15.33 -132.54
C GLU A 474 127.37 -16.30 -133.35
N ALA A 475 127.50 -17.56 -132.90
CA ALA A 475 128.19 -18.60 -133.67
C ALA A 475 127.46 -18.93 -134.98
N LYS A 476 126.12 -18.98 -134.97
CA LYS A 476 125.31 -19.21 -136.18
C LYS A 476 125.32 -18.02 -137.14
N GLU A 477 125.43 -16.78 -136.67
CA GLU A 477 125.58 -15.60 -137.54
C GLU A 477 126.94 -15.55 -138.24
N GLN A 478 128.04 -15.96 -137.57
CA GLN A 478 129.34 -16.11 -138.24
C GLN A 478 129.33 -17.25 -139.27
N GLU A 479 128.69 -18.38 -138.97
CA GLU A 479 128.51 -19.50 -139.90
C GLU A 479 127.67 -19.09 -141.13
N PHE A 480 126.61 -18.31 -140.95
CA PHE A 480 125.80 -17.76 -142.05
C PHE A 480 126.56 -16.74 -142.91
N SER A 481 127.41 -15.91 -142.30
CA SER A 481 128.27 -14.96 -143.03
C SER A 481 129.33 -15.67 -143.88
N SER A 482 129.94 -16.73 -143.33
CA SER A 482 130.84 -17.64 -144.06
C SER A 482 130.14 -18.33 -145.23
N GLN A 483 128.98 -18.94 -144.99
CA GLN A 483 128.21 -19.59 -146.06
C GLN A 483 127.72 -18.59 -147.12
N THR A 484 127.38 -17.35 -146.75
CA THR A 484 126.96 -16.31 -147.71
C THR A 484 128.13 -15.88 -148.61
N THR A 485 129.34 -15.80 -148.08
CA THR A 485 130.54 -15.46 -148.87
C THR A 485 130.98 -16.61 -149.77
N GLU A 486 130.98 -17.85 -149.29
CA GLU A 486 131.24 -19.03 -150.13
C GLU A 486 130.18 -19.22 -151.23
N PHE A 487 128.89 -19.08 -150.91
CA PHE A 487 127.81 -19.20 -151.89
C PHE A 487 127.89 -18.12 -152.97
N THR A 488 128.32 -16.90 -152.61
CA THR A 488 128.50 -15.80 -153.58
C THR A 488 129.74 -16.04 -154.47
N SER A 489 130.83 -16.57 -153.90
CA SER A 489 132.01 -17.00 -154.68
C SER A 489 131.65 -18.11 -155.68
N HIS A 490 130.98 -19.16 -155.20
CA HIS A 490 130.63 -20.32 -156.03
C HIS A 490 129.64 -19.94 -157.15
N LYS A 491 128.65 -19.08 -156.85
CA LYS A 491 127.70 -18.53 -157.82
C LYS A 491 128.37 -17.71 -158.93
N ASN A 492 129.37 -16.89 -158.59
CA ASN A 492 130.10 -16.10 -159.57
C ASN A 492 130.97 -17.00 -160.47
N GLN A 493 131.66 -17.99 -159.88
CA GLN A 493 132.44 -18.98 -160.63
C GLN A 493 131.57 -19.82 -161.58
N THR A 494 130.35 -20.18 -161.18
CA THR A 494 129.38 -20.87 -162.07
C THR A 494 128.90 -19.96 -163.21
N ASN A 495 128.67 -18.66 -162.94
CA ASN A 495 128.27 -17.71 -163.98
C ASN A 495 129.38 -17.44 -165.01
N GLU A 496 130.66 -17.38 -164.60
CA GLU A 496 131.78 -17.25 -165.53
C GLU A 496 131.93 -18.49 -166.42
N GLN A 497 131.75 -19.70 -165.86
CA GLN A 497 131.69 -20.93 -166.66
C GLN A 497 130.48 -20.97 -167.61
N LEU A 498 129.32 -20.46 -167.19
CA LEU A 498 128.14 -20.37 -168.05
C LEU A 498 128.38 -19.41 -169.22
N LEU A 499 128.99 -18.25 -168.97
CA LEU A 499 129.28 -17.23 -169.98
C LEU A 499 130.37 -17.68 -170.97
N ALA A 500 131.38 -18.42 -170.50
CA ALA A 500 132.39 -19.08 -171.34
C ALA A 500 131.76 -20.15 -172.25
N ASN A 501 130.93 -21.04 -171.69
CA ASN A 501 130.20 -22.04 -172.46
C ASN A 501 129.26 -21.40 -173.49
N GLN A 502 128.64 -20.26 -173.17
CA GLN A 502 127.71 -19.57 -174.08
C GLN A 502 128.43 -18.79 -175.20
N THR A 503 129.63 -18.25 -174.95
CA THR A 503 130.49 -17.70 -176.01
C THR A 503 131.05 -18.79 -176.91
N GLU A 504 131.41 -19.97 -176.37
CA GLU A 504 131.84 -21.12 -177.17
C GLU A 504 130.69 -21.70 -178.01
N LEU A 505 129.49 -21.84 -177.44
CA LEU A 505 128.28 -22.27 -178.17
C LEU A 505 127.98 -21.34 -179.36
N THR A 506 128.09 -20.03 -179.16
CA THR A 506 127.83 -19.02 -180.20
C THR A 506 128.91 -19.05 -181.30
N ARG A 507 130.17 -19.31 -180.93
CA ARG A 507 131.26 -19.55 -181.90
C ARG A 507 131.01 -20.81 -182.74
N LYS A 508 130.68 -21.93 -182.08
CA LYS A 508 130.34 -23.20 -182.75
C LYS A 508 129.12 -23.06 -183.65
N GLN A 509 128.08 -22.33 -183.24
CA GLN A 509 126.92 -22.06 -184.09
C GLN A 509 127.27 -21.26 -185.34
N LYS A 510 128.14 -20.25 -185.27
CA LYS A 510 128.58 -19.52 -186.49
C LYS A 510 129.44 -20.36 -187.43
N GLU A 511 130.30 -21.24 -186.92
CA GLU A 511 130.98 -22.24 -187.75
C GLU A 511 129.97 -23.20 -188.41
N LEU A 512 128.92 -23.60 -187.68
CA LEU A 512 127.86 -24.48 -188.18
C LEU A 512 126.98 -23.80 -189.26
N THR A 513 126.74 -22.49 -189.17
CA THR A 513 126.07 -21.72 -190.23
C THR A 513 126.97 -21.54 -191.46
N LYS A 514 128.28 -21.32 -191.26
CA LYS A 514 129.26 -21.23 -192.35
C LYS A 514 129.35 -22.55 -193.13
N LEU A 515 129.47 -23.67 -192.42
CA LEU A 515 129.44 -25.02 -192.99
C LEU A 515 128.10 -25.35 -193.64
N ARG A 516 126.96 -24.93 -193.08
CA ARG A 516 125.65 -25.12 -193.74
C ARG A 516 125.54 -24.38 -195.06
N LEU A 517 126.10 -23.18 -195.19
CA LEU A 517 126.10 -22.44 -196.46
C LEU A 517 127.09 -23.01 -197.47
N GLU A 518 128.25 -23.52 -197.04
CA GLU A 518 129.15 -24.30 -197.91
C GLU A 518 128.51 -25.63 -198.36
N ILE A 519 127.73 -26.30 -197.50
CA ILE A 519 127.00 -27.53 -197.90
C ILE A 519 125.87 -27.21 -198.88
N VAL A 520 125.12 -26.11 -198.71
CA VAL A 520 124.12 -25.68 -199.70
C VAL A 520 124.78 -25.20 -201.00
N SER A 521 126.00 -24.64 -200.93
CA SER A 521 126.86 -24.36 -202.10
C SER A 521 127.32 -25.62 -202.84
N LEU A 522 127.12 -26.83 -202.28
CA LEU A 522 127.58 -28.10 -202.86
C LEU A 522 126.46 -29.11 -203.17
N GLN A 523 125.23 -28.93 -202.67
CA GLN A 523 124.16 -29.96 -202.72
C GLN A 523 123.03 -29.76 -203.77
N SER A 524 123.11 -28.82 -204.72
CA SER A 524 122.07 -28.70 -205.78
C SER A 524 122.56 -28.68 -207.24
N GLN A 525 123.83 -29.00 -207.49
CA GLN A 525 124.24 -29.48 -208.82
C GLN A 525 124.26 -31.02 -208.86
N LEU A 526 123.17 -31.61 -209.38
CA LEU A 526 122.96 -33.03 -209.77
C LEU A 526 122.70 -34.08 -208.65
N LYS A 527 121.89 -35.15 -208.81
CA LYS A 527 120.72 -35.47 -209.69
C LYS A 527 120.03 -36.80 -209.23
N LYS A 528 118.69 -36.86 -209.25
CA LYS A 528 117.73 -38.00 -209.47
C LYS A 528 117.80 -39.37 -208.69
N VAL A 529 116.81 -39.58 -207.78
CA VAL A 529 115.87 -40.74 -207.53
C VAL A 529 116.31 -42.25 -207.48
N LYS A 530 116.15 -42.96 -206.32
CA LYS A 530 115.27 -44.18 -206.07
C LYS A 530 115.53 -45.04 -204.77
N VAL A 531 114.48 -45.21 -203.91
CA VAL A 531 113.81 -46.47 -203.36
C VAL A 531 114.42 -47.48 -202.29
N LYS A 532 113.76 -47.57 -201.08
CA LYS A 532 113.39 -48.72 -200.11
C LYS A 532 114.44 -49.67 -199.42
N PRO A 533 114.12 -50.50 -198.35
CA PRO A 533 113.02 -50.55 -197.31
C PRO A 533 113.33 -51.05 -195.82
N LYS A 534 112.28 -51.04 -194.92
CA LYS A 534 112.01 -51.79 -193.61
C LYS A 534 112.61 -51.30 -192.25
N LYS A 535 112.02 -51.52 -191.03
CA LYS A 535 110.62 -51.70 -190.48
C LYS A 535 110.58 -51.76 -188.91
N LYS A 536 109.45 -51.34 -188.26
CA LYS A 536 108.97 -51.43 -186.82
C LYS A 536 109.16 -50.14 -185.96
N THR A 537 108.37 -49.77 -184.92
CA THR A 537 106.91 -49.90 -184.54
C THR A 537 106.50 -48.83 -183.48
N ALA A 538 105.25 -48.82 -182.97
CA ALA A 538 104.67 -47.94 -181.90
C ALA A 538 104.06 -48.82 -180.74
N PRO A 539 103.14 -48.42 -179.79
CA PRO A 539 102.13 -47.34 -179.76
C PRO A 539 101.96 -46.61 -178.35
N PRO A 540 100.79 -46.12 -177.84
CA PRO A 540 100.46 -44.69 -177.85
C PRO A 540 99.86 -44.04 -176.56
N SER A 541 99.66 -42.70 -176.62
CA SER A 541 98.55 -41.89 -176.03
C SER A 541 98.39 -41.65 -174.49
N ALA A 542 97.85 -40.46 -174.20
CA ALA A 542 96.96 -40.07 -173.07
C ALA A 542 97.46 -39.99 -171.60
N THR A 543 97.69 -38.73 -171.13
CA THR A 543 97.13 -38.07 -169.89
C THR A 543 97.25 -38.70 -168.47
N PRO A 544 97.17 -37.91 -167.37
CA PRO A 544 97.68 -36.55 -167.09
C PRO A 544 98.27 -36.43 -165.63
N ILE A 545 98.10 -35.27 -164.95
CA ILE A 545 98.58 -34.80 -163.60
C ILE A 545 99.94 -34.08 -163.70
N ASN A 546 100.10 -32.74 -163.71
CA ASN A 546 99.29 -31.56 -163.32
C ASN A 546 99.33 -31.18 -161.79
N PRO A 547 99.27 -29.89 -161.36
CA PRO A 547 100.41 -28.94 -161.41
C PRO A 547 100.45 -27.87 -160.23
N TRP A 548 101.24 -26.79 -160.41
CA TRP A 548 101.30 -25.49 -159.66
C TRP A 548 101.89 -25.56 -158.21
N LEU A 549 102.67 -24.61 -157.67
CA LEU A 549 103.02 -23.19 -157.94
C LEU A 549 102.11 -22.11 -157.29
N LEU A 550 102.55 -21.68 -156.09
CA LEU A 550 102.31 -20.41 -155.35
C LEU A 550 100.90 -20.02 -154.82
N GLY A 551 100.90 -19.50 -153.58
CA GLY A 551 99.78 -18.80 -152.89
C GLY A 551 99.86 -18.96 -151.35
N THR A 552 100.47 -18.06 -150.56
CA THR A 552 100.00 -16.75 -150.03
C THR A 552 99.00 -16.78 -148.85
N ILE A 553 99.47 -16.32 -147.67
CA ILE A 553 98.94 -15.19 -146.86
C ILE A 553 97.50 -15.27 -146.22
N LEU A 554 97.42 -14.87 -144.93
CA LEU A 554 96.27 -14.36 -144.12
C LEU A 554 95.19 -15.29 -143.47
N VAL A 555 95.10 -15.20 -142.12
CA VAL A 555 93.94 -14.73 -141.28
C VAL A 555 92.64 -15.55 -141.06
N VAL A 556 92.45 -15.94 -139.77
CA VAL A 556 91.24 -15.86 -138.89
C VAL A 556 90.02 -16.81 -139.08
N VAL A 557 89.59 -17.48 -137.98
CA VAL A 557 88.23 -17.47 -137.34
C VAL A 557 88.09 -18.59 -136.25
N ILE A 558 87.87 -18.18 -134.99
CA ILE A 558 86.94 -18.66 -133.92
C ILE A 558 86.61 -20.18 -133.73
N GLY A 559 86.65 -20.65 -132.46
CA GLY A 559 85.50 -21.40 -131.87
C GLY A 559 85.74 -22.57 -130.89
N GLY A 560 85.06 -22.56 -129.72
CA GLY A 560 84.74 -23.75 -128.89
C GLY A 560 85.26 -23.72 -127.43
N LEU A 561 84.54 -23.38 -126.34
CA LEU A 561 83.29 -23.85 -125.68
C LEU A 561 83.39 -25.05 -124.69
N TRP A 562 83.06 -24.74 -123.41
CA TRP A 562 82.12 -25.46 -122.50
C TRP A 562 82.58 -26.51 -121.43
N LEU A 563 81.85 -26.50 -120.29
CA LEU A 563 81.72 -27.51 -119.19
C LEU A 563 82.94 -27.75 -118.26
N ILE A 564 82.85 -28.17 -116.98
CA ILE A 564 81.76 -28.52 -116.02
C ILE A 564 82.28 -28.20 -114.58
N GLU A 565 81.56 -27.47 -113.72
CA GLU A 565 80.57 -27.90 -112.69
C GLU A 565 81.12 -28.60 -111.42
N ARG A 566 80.55 -28.23 -110.25
CA ARG A 566 80.55 -28.90 -108.91
C ARG A 566 81.74 -28.67 -107.96
N ARG A 567 81.54 -28.63 -106.63
CA ARG A 567 80.34 -28.35 -105.78
C ARG A 567 80.83 -28.06 -104.35
N LYS A 568 80.13 -27.17 -103.65
CA LYS A 568 79.84 -27.17 -102.19
C LYS A 568 80.77 -28.00 -101.27
N LYS A 569 81.46 -27.30 -100.37
CA LYS A 569 81.01 -27.23 -98.96
C LYS A 569 81.27 -25.84 -98.42
#